data_AF-A0AAV9GB97-F1
#
_entry.id   AF-A0AAV9GB97-F1
#
_cell.length_a   1.000
_cell.length_b   1.000
_cell.length_c   1.000
_cell.angle_alpha   90.00
_cell.angle_beta   90.00
_cell.angle_gamma   90.00
#
_symmetry.space_group_name_H-M   'P 1'
#
loop_
_entity.id
_entity.type
_entity.pdbx_description
1 polymer ?
#
loop_
_entity_poly.entity_id
_entity_poly.type
_entity_poly.pdbx_seq_one_letter_code
_entity_poly.pdbx_strand_id
1 'polypeptide(L)'
;MPITLPSISTQTYLSAFLTLTHLLKKALASSPTANTTLPSARLAPDMIPLSKQITKASNVATAAIYQLLPPSYIGPAAPKWQDDESTLEELIARCDATIAMLRGVRDEHLEGREGEKVEMVLGNGKVLRGDGRSVTLGMGMPNVMFHVVIAYAILRARGVELGKGDYLGGFVGGTEGLEVVVPEGGRWGSLAGWGWSVEWGRNLPPVGKGQCDVPGRGVGNFLYG
;
A
#
# COMPACT_ATOMS: atom_id res chain seq x y z
N MET A 1 5.70 -17.72 -19.21
CA MET A 1 4.79 -16.69 -19.75
C MET A 1 5.44 -15.33 -19.59
N PRO A 2 5.23 -14.37 -20.52
CA PRO A 2 5.65 -12.99 -20.32
C PRO A 2 4.91 -12.37 -19.13
N ILE A 3 5.52 -11.39 -18.48
CA ILE A 3 4.87 -10.57 -17.45
C ILE A 3 3.81 -9.69 -18.15
N THR A 4 2.56 -9.77 -17.70
CA THR A 4 1.42 -9.04 -18.28
C THR A 4 1.05 -7.83 -17.45
N LEU A 5 0.45 -6.80 -18.05
CA LEU A 5 -0.04 -5.63 -17.33
C LEU A 5 -0.95 -5.97 -16.13
N PRO A 6 -1.96 -6.87 -16.22
CA PRO A 6 -2.73 -7.30 -15.06
C PRO A 6 -1.87 -7.77 -13.89
N SER A 7 -0.87 -8.63 -14.16
CA SER A 7 -0.01 -9.21 -13.12
C SER A 7 0.78 -8.15 -12.33
N ILE A 8 1.28 -7.12 -13.01
CA ILE A 8 2.05 -6.03 -12.39
C ILE A 8 1.20 -4.82 -11.97
N SER A 9 -0.12 -4.87 -12.16
CA SER A 9 -1.02 -3.78 -11.80
C SER A 9 -2.21 -4.28 -10.98
N THR A 10 -3.34 -4.65 -11.58
CA THR A 10 -4.59 -5.02 -10.88
C THR A 10 -4.36 -6.10 -9.82
N GLN A 11 -3.67 -7.18 -10.17
CA GLN A 11 -3.44 -8.31 -9.26
C GLN A 11 -2.47 -7.95 -8.12
N THR A 12 -1.39 -7.24 -8.46
CA THR A 12 -0.42 -6.75 -7.47
C THR A 12 -1.04 -5.72 -6.52
N TYR A 13 -1.89 -4.81 -7.03
CA TYR A 13 -2.57 -3.81 -6.21
C TYR A 13 -3.66 -4.47 -5.35
N LEU A 14 -4.37 -5.46 -5.86
CA LEU A 14 -5.33 -6.24 -5.08
C LEU A 14 -4.66 -6.86 -3.85
N SER A 15 -3.50 -7.48 -4.03
CA SER A 15 -2.68 -8.02 -2.94
C SER A 15 -2.26 -6.96 -1.92
N ALA A 16 -1.92 -5.75 -2.40
CA ALA A 16 -1.57 -4.62 -1.56
C ALA A 16 -2.76 -4.13 -0.71
N PHE A 17 -3.97 -4.04 -1.28
CA PHE A 17 -5.16 -3.62 -0.52
C PHE A 17 -5.68 -4.70 0.43
N LEU A 18 -5.59 -5.98 0.06
CA LEU A 18 -5.88 -7.07 0.99
C LEU A 18 -4.94 -7.03 2.20
N THR A 19 -3.67 -6.72 1.96
CA THR A 19 -2.69 -6.45 3.01
C THR A 19 -3.10 -5.26 3.87
N LEU A 20 -3.42 -4.10 3.28
CA LEU A 20 -3.87 -2.93 4.03
C LEU A 20 -5.10 -3.21 4.89
N THR A 21 -6.12 -3.87 4.34
CA THR A 21 -7.32 -4.26 5.09
C THR A 21 -6.97 -5.14 6.29
N HIS A 22 -6.05 -6.11 6.13
CA HIS A 22 -5.55 -6.93 7.24
C HIS A 22 -4.84 -6.11 8.32
N LEU A 23 -3.91 -5.22 7.91
CA LEU A 23 -3.17 -4.36 8.83
C LEU A 23 -4.11 -3.44 9.62
N LEU A 24 -5.09 -2.83 8.95
CA LEU A 24 -6.07 -1.93 9.57
C LEU A 24 -7.00 -2.67 10.52
N LYS A 25 -7.43 -3.90 10.20
CA LYS A 25 -8.23 -4.73 11.11
C LYS A 25 -7.46 -5.10 12.38
N LYS A 26 -6.17 -5.46 12.27
CA LYS A 26 -5.32 -5.68 13.45
C LYS A 26 -5.12 -4.40 14.25
N ALA A 27 -4.97 -3.25 13.59
CA ALA A 27 -4.87 -1.96 14.26
C ALA A 27 -6.16 -1.60 15.01
N LEU A 28 -7.32 -1.81 14.39
CA LEU A 28 -8.63 -1.57 15.00
C LEU A 28 -8.83 -2.41 16.26
N ALA A 29 -8.36 -3.66 16.25
CA ALA A 29 -8.42 -4.55 17.41
C ALA A 29 -7.36 -4.27 18.49
N SER A 30 -6.39 -3.38 18.24
CA SER A 30 -5.25 -3.19 19.14
C SER A 30 -5.57 -2.41 20.43
N SER A 31 -6.57 -1.52 20.39
CA SER A 31 -7.07 -0.82 21.58
C SER A 31 -8.45 -0.18 21.33
N PRO A 32 -9.23 0.13 22.38
CA PRO A 32 -10.55 0.77 22.23
C PRO A 32 -10.52 2.15 21.57
N THR A 33 -9.40 2.87 21.66
CA THR A 33 -9.24 4.22 21.09
C THR A 33 -8.48 4.21 19.77
N ALA A 34 -8.00 3.05 19.31
CA ALA A 34 -7.21 2.92 18.08
C ALA A 34 -7.95 3.50 16.88
N ASN A 35 -9.27 3.27 16.84
CA ASN A 35 -10.12 3.70 15.74
C ASN A 35 -10.03 5.19 15.42
N THR A 36 -9.99 6.06 16.44
CA THR A 36 -9.97 7.51 16.27
C THR A 36 -8.57 8.11 16.45
N THR A 37 -7.66 7.42 17.12
CA THR A 37 -6.31 7.95 17.42
C THR A 37 -5.29 7.66 16.32
N LEU A 38 -5.30 6.44 15.76
CA LEU A 38 -4.30 6.02 14.77
C LEU A 38 -4.42 6.71 13.39
N PRO A 39 -5.60 7.10 12.88
CA PRO A 39 -5.70 7.77 11.57
C PRO A 39 -4.84 9.04 11.45
N SER A 40 -4.65 9.77 12.56
CA SER A 40 -3.83 10.99 12.62
C SER A 40 -2.33 10.73 12.80
N ALA A 41 -1.91 9.48 13.06
CA ALA A 41 -0.54 9.12 13.34
C ALA A 41 0.38 9.33 12.13
N ARG A 42 1.62 9.76 12.41
CA ARG A 42 2.68 10.00 11.41
C ARG A 42 3.96 9.27 11.83
N LEU A 43 4.80 8.97 10.84
CA LEU A 43 6.13 8.39 11.03
C LEU A 43 7.18 9.47 11.31
N ALA A 44 7.11 10.60 10.58
CA ALA A 44 7.91 11.80 10.81
C ALA A 44 7.01 13.05 10.81
N PRO A 45 7.44 14.18 11.40
CA PRO A 45 6.60 15.36 11.58
C PRO A 45 6.04 15.95 10.26
N ASP A 46 6.82 15.88 9.19
CA ASP A 46 6.51 16.39 7.84
C ASP A 46 5.80 15.37 6.95
N MET A 47 5.80 14.09 7.30
CA MET A 47 5.10 13.05 6.55
C MET A 47 3.60 13.11 6.73
N ILE A 48 2.83 12.85 5.67
CA ILE A 48 1.37 12.73 5.73
C ILE A 48 0.92 11.61 6.71
N PRO A 49 -0.24 11.77 7.38
CA PRO A 49 -0.70 10.83 8.41
C PRO A 49 -1.24 9.53 7.80
N LEU A 50 -1.45 8.51 8.65
CA LEU A 50 -1.95 7.20 8.26
C LEU A 50 -3.17 7.28 7.34
N SER A 51 -4.18 8.09 7.68
CA SER A 51 -5.37 8.24 6.85
C SER A 51 -5.02 8.65 5.42
N LYS A 52 -4.11 9.62 5.27
CA LYS A 52 -3.65 10.10 3.96
C LYS A 52 -2.73 9.11 3.25
N GLN A 53 -1.98 8.26 3.96
CA GLN A 53 -1.22 7.18 3.32
C GLN A 53 -2.18 6.19 2.63
N ILE A 54 -3.25 5.79 3.30
CA ILE A 54 -4.24 4.84 2.75
C ILE A 54 -5.04 5.46 1.60
N THR A 55 -5.52 6.70 1.75
CA THR A 55 -6.28 7.36 0.67
C THR A 55 -5.39 7.64 -0.54
N LYS A 56 -4.12 8.00 -0.35
CA LYS A 56 -3.16 8.12 -1.46
C LYS A 56 -2.87 6.79 -2.13
N ALA A 57 -2.69 5.70 -1.39
CA ALA A 57 -2.57 4.38 -2.00
C ALA A 57 -3.79 4.09 -2.92
N SER A 58 -5.01 4.32 -2.43
CA SER A 58 -6.25 4.07 -3.19
C SER A 58 -6.37 4.96 -4.44
N ASN A 59 -6.09 6.25 -4.30
CA ASN A 59 -6.10 7.20 -5.40
C ASN A 59 -5.08 6.84 -6.47
N VAL A 60 -3.85 6.49 -6.07
CA VAL A 60 -2.79 6.10 -6.99
C VAL A 60 -3.14 4.79 -7.70
N ALA A 61 -3.65 3.79 -6.99
CA ALA A 61 -4.09 2.54 -7.61
C ALA A 61 -5.22 2.78 -8.63
N THR A 62 -6.20 3.62 -8.28
CA THR A 62 -7.29 3.99 -9.18
C THR A 62 -6.75 4.68 -10.43
N ALA A 63 -5.97 5.75 -10.27
CA ALA A 63 -5.39 6.48 -11.39
C ALA A 63 -4.51 5.58 -12.28
N ALA A 64 -3.67 4.75 -11.65
CA ALA A 64 -2.75 3.85 -12.34
C ALA A 64 -3.46 2.78 -13.17
N ILE A 65 -4.66 2.31 -12.78
CA ILE A 65 -5.44 1.38 -13.59
C ILE A 65 -6.22 2.12 -14.69
N TYR A 66 -6.92 3.19 -14.33
CA TYR A 66 -7.78 3.90 -15.27
C TYR A 66 -7.01 4.57 -16.42
N GLN A 67 -5.75 4.95 -16.21
CA GLN A 67 -4.88 5.44 -17.29
C GLN A 67 -4.45 4.36 -18.29
N LEU A 68 -4.53 3.07 -17.92
CA LEU A 68 -4.13 1.95 -18.78
C LEU A 68 -5.30 1.44 -19.63
N LEU A 69 -6.53 1.76 -19.26
CA LEU A 69 -7.72 1.30 -19.96
C LEU A 69 -7.78 1.86 -21.40
N PRO A 70 -8.30 1.08 -22.37
CA PRO A 70 -8.45 1.52 -23.74
C PRO A 70 -9.37 2.74 -23.85
N PRO A 71 -9.16 3.61 -24.85
CA PRO A 71 -10.16 4.63 -25.21
C PRO A 71 -11.55 4.05 -25.51
N SER A 72 -11.61 2.78 -25.94
CA SER A 72 -12.85 2.04 -26.17
C SER A 72 -13.41 1.35 -24.92
N TYR A 73 -12.86 1.59 -23.72
CA TYR A 73 -13.37 1.01 -22.48
C TYR A 73 -14.79 1.48 -22.22
N ILE A 74 -15.74 0.53 -22.19
CA ILE A 74 -17.14 0.76 -21.85
C ILE A 74 -17.36 0.16 -20.47
N GLY A 75 -17.27 0.99 -19.43
CA GLY A 75 -17.46 0.59 -18.04
C GLY A 75 -17.57 1.78 -17.10
N PRO A 76 -17.62 1.55 -15.78
CA PRO A 76 -17.73 2.64 -14.80
C PRO A 76 -16.57 3.61 -14.92
N ALA A 77 -16.85 4.91 -14.84
CA ALA A 77 -15.82 5.94 -14.75
C ALA A 77 -14.95 5.76 -13.49
N ALA A 78 -13.75 6.35 -13.49
CA ALA A 78 -12.89 6.34 -12.32
C ALA A 78 -13.66 6.85 -11.09
N PRO A 79 -13.71 6.08 -9.99
CA PRO A 79 -14.37 6.53 -8.78
C PRO A 79 -13.73 7.82 -8.28
N LYS A 80 -14.60 8.78 -7.92
CA LYS A 80 -14.18 10.03 -7.29
C LYS A 80 -14.33 9.86 -5.79
N TRP A 81 -13.21 9.93 -5.10
CA TRP A 81 -13.15 9.74 -3.67
C TRP A 81 -13.12 11.10 -2.95
N GLN A 82 -13.80 11.21 -1.81
CA GLN A 82 -13.85 12.47 -1.04
C GLN A 82 -12.58 12.72 -0.22
N ASP A 83 -11.86 11.65 0.11
CA ASP A 83 -10.61 11.68 0.88
C ASP A 83 -10.73 12.34 2.27
N ASP A 84 -11.89 12.18 2.93
CA ASP A 84 -12.22 12.72 4.24
C ASP A 84 -12.22 11.66 5.37
N GLU A 85 -11.72 10.46 5.10
CA GLU A 85 -11.66 9.35 6.06
C GLU A 85 -10.84 9.72 7.32
N SER A 86 -11.47 9.53 8.47
CA SER A 86 -11.05 9.98 9.79
C SER A 86 -11.00 8.87 10.83
N THR A 87 -11.63 7.72 10.59
CA THR A 87 -11.58 6.52 11.44
C THR A 87 -10.92 5.33 10.74
N LEU A 88 -10.47 4.32 11.51
CA LEU A 88 -9.97 3.08 10.92
C LEU A 88 -11.06 2.31 10.18
N GLU A 89 -12.32 2.31 10.62
CA GLU A 89 -13.38 1.64 9.84
C GLU A 89 -13.64 2.33 8.50
N GLU A 90 -13.60 3.66 8.45
CA GLU A 90 -13.70 4.41 7.19
C GLU A 90 -12.53 4.06 6.26
N LEU A 91 -11.32 3.94 6.79
CA LEU A 91 -10.14 3.51 6.02
C LEU A 91 -10.23 2.05 5.54
N ILE A 92 -10.81 1.16 6.34
CA ILE A 92 -11.11 -0.22 5.93
C ILE A 92 -12.15 -0.23 4.81
N ALA A 93 -13.24 0.53 4.96
CA ALA A 93 -14.26 0.66 3.93
C ALA A 93 -13.68 1.23 2.62
N ARG A 94 -12.74 2.18 2.72
CA ARG A 94 -12.01 2.70 1.56
C ARG A 94 -11.15 1.63 0.88
N CYS A 95 -10.47 0.77 1.64
CA CYS A 95 -9.73 -0.36 1.09
C CYS A 95 -10.67 -1.35 0.38
N ASP A 96 -11.80 -1.68 1.00
CA ASP A 96 -12.79 -2.60 0.43
C ASP A 96 -13.41 -2.04 -0.86
N ALA A 97 -13.71 -0.74 -0.91
CA ALA A 97 -14.17 -0.07 -2.13
C ALA A 97 -13.11 -0.09 -3.25
N THR A 98 -11.83 0.06 -2.89
CA THR A 98 -10.71 -0.03 -3.84
C THR A 98 -10.55 -1.46 -4.36
N ILE A 99 -10.67 -2.47 -3.50
CA ILE A 99 -10.67 -3.88 -3.87
C ILE A 99 -11.82 -4.19 -4.85
N ALA A 100 -13.02 -3.69 -4.57
CA ALA A 100 -14.17 -3.86 -5.44
C ALA A 100 -13.94 -3.24 -6.83
N MET A 101 -13.36 -2.03 -6.88
CA MET A 101 -12.97 -1.38 -8.14
C MET A 101 -11.94 -2.22 -8.91
N LEU A 102 -10.87 -2.68 -8.24
CA LEU A 102 -9.82 -3.48 -8.88
C LEU A 102 -10.36 -4.79 -9.46
N ARG A 103 -11.27 -5.46 -8.74
CA ARG A 103 -11.96 -6.67 -9.22
C ARG A 103 -12.93 -6.41 -10.36
N GLY A 104 -13.45 -5.18 -10.48
CA GLY A 104 -14.33 -4.78 -11.58
C GLY A 104 -13.58 -4.56 -12.90
N VAL A 105 -12.26 -4.37 -12.86
CA VAL A 105 -11.44 -4.25 -14.06
C VAL A 105 -11.02 -5.64 -14.52
N ARG A 106 -11.62 -6.10 -15.61
CA ARG A 106 -11.26 -7.39 -16.22
C ARG A 106 -9.88 -7.33 -16.89
N ASP A 107 -9.14 -8.44 -16.81
CA ASP A 107 -7.79 -8.55 -17.34
C ASP A 107 -7.73 -8.28 -18.85
N GLU A 108 -8.78 -8.67 -19.61
CA GLU A 108 -8.87 -8.42 -21.05
C GLU A 108 -8.84 -6.94 -21.44
N HIS A 109 -9.15 -6.02 -20.50
CA HIS A 109 -9.04 -4.58 -20.75
C HIS A 109 -7.59 -4.07 -20.67
N LEU A 110 -6.66 -4.86 -20.14
CA LEU A 110 -5.27 -4.47 -19.92
C LEU A 110 -4.29 -5.34 -20.72
N GLU A 111 -4.64 -6.58 -21.05
CA GLU A 111 -3.78 -7.50 -21.80
C GLU A 111 -3.34 -6.94 -23.16
N GLY A 112 -2.05 -7.11 -23.47
CA GLY A 112 -1.45 -6.71 -24.74
C GLY A 112 -1.19 -5.21 -24.89
N ARG A 113 -1.49 -4.41 -23.86
CA ARG A 113 -1.36 -2.95 -23.86
C ARG A 113 -0.03 -2.45 -23.27
N GLU A 114 0.91 -3.36 -23.00
CA GLU A 114 2.22 -3.06 -22.38
C GLU A 114 2.98 -1.95 -23.15
N GLY A 115 2.87 -1.95 -24.47
CA GLY A 115 3.56 -1.02 -25.37
C GLY A 115 2.74 0.23 -25.76
N GLU A 116 1.50 0.36 -25.29
CA GLU A 116 0.67 1.51 -25.63
C GLU A 116 1.13 2.77 -24.91
N LYS A 117 1.09 3.91 -25.61
CA LYS A 117 1.47 5.20 -25.04
C LYS A 117 0.46 5.64 -24.00
N VAL A 118 0.96 6.01 -22.83
CA VAL A 118 0.18 6.53 -21.71
C VAL A 118 0.72 7.90 -21.33
N GLU A 119 -0.19 8.84 -21.10
CA GLU A 119 0.12 10.14 -20.51
C GLU A 119 -0.54 10.22 -19.12
N MET A 120 0.27 10.49 -18.10
CA MET A 120 -0.19 10.66 -16.72
C MET A 120 0.07 12.10 -16.29
N VAL A 121 -0.99 12.82 -15.94
CA VAL A 121 -0.86 14.15 -15.33
C VAL A 121 -0.64 13.99 -13.83
N LEU A 122 0.50 14.48 -13.35
CA LEU A 122 0.86 14.48 -11.94
C LEU A 122 0.15 15.62 -11.21
N GLY A 123 0.04 15.51 -9.87
CA GLY A 123 -0.66 16.50 -9.04
C GLY A 123 -0.09 17.93 -9.11
N ASN A 124 1.14 18.11 -9.59
CA ASN A 124 1.78 19.41 -9.81
C ASN A 124 1.65 19.92 -11.26
N GLY A 125 0.77 19.32 -12.06
CA GLY A 125 0.53 19.68 -13.46
C GLY A 125 1.58 19.16 -14.45
N LYS A 126 2.67 18.52 -13.98
CA LYS A 126 3.65 17.89 -14.88
C LYS A 126 3.03 16.67 -15.55
N VAL A 127 3.40 16.43 -16.81
CA VAL A 127 2.95 15.25 -17.56
C VAL A 127 4.09 14.25 -17.64
N LEU A 128 3.85 13.04 -17.17
CA LEU A 128 4.71 11.89 -17.40
C LEU A 128 4.21 11.12 -18.63
N ARG A 129 5.13 10.74 -19.51
CA ARG A 129 4.84 9.95 -20.72
C ARG A 129 5.67 8.68 -20.71
N GLY A 130 5.05 7.58 -21.10
CA GLY A 130 5.72 6.29 -21.25
C GLY A 130 4.80 5.27 -21.92
N ASP A 131 5.27 4.05 -22.07
CA ASP A 131 4.38 2.93 -22.40
C ASP A 131 3.70 2.37 -21.14
N GLY A 132 2.63 1.60 -21.31
CA GLY A 132 1.85 1.00 -20.22
C GLY A 132 2.72 0.27 -19.20
N ARG A 133 3.71 -0.49 -19.66
CA ARG A 133 4.66 -1.20 -18.78
C ARG A 133 5.51 -0.22 -17.97
N SER A 134 6.08 0.78 -18.61
CA SER A 134 7.01 1.73 -18.00
C SER A 134 6.31 2.63 -16.98
N VAL A 135 5.10 3.10 -17.27
CA VAL A 135 4.33 3.90 -16.29
C VAL A 135 3.87 3.05 -15.10
N THR A 136 3.58 1.77 -15.31
CA THR A 136 3.19 0.85 -14.23
C THR A 136 4.36 0.55 -13.31
N LEU A 137 5.50 0.13 -13.87
CA LEU A 137 6.69 -0.23 -13.08
C LEU A 137 7.43 0.98 -12.52
N GLY A 138 7.43 2.11 -13.24
CA GLY A 138 8.15 3.32 -12.85
C GLY A 138 7.38 4.23 -11.91
N MET A 139 6.05 4.20 -11.94
CA MET A 139 5.22 5.08 -11.10
C MET A 139 4.13 4.36 -10.33
N GLY A 140 3.24 3.64 -10.99
CA GLY A 140 2.05 3.06 -10.34
C GLY A 140 2.42 2.14 -9.19
N MET A 141 3.16 1.07 -9.48
CA MET A 141 3.56 0.05 -8.52
C MET A 141 4.42 0.61 -7.37
N PRO A 142 5.54 1.31 -7.62
CA PRO A 142 6.37 1.80 -6.52
C PRO A 142 5.61 2.77 -5.62
N ASN A 143 4.71 3.58 -6.16
CA ASN A 143 3.94 4.55 -5.39
C ASN A 143 2.86 3.88 -4.50
N VAL A 144 2.12 2.89 -5.04
CA VAL A 144 1.20 2.06 -4.22
C VAL A 144 1.97 1.35 -3.09
N MET A 145 3.09 0.70 -3.41
CA MET A 145 3.87 -0.04 -2.42
C MET A 145 4.48 0.85 -1.35
N PHE A 146 4.93 2.04 -1.73
CA PHE A 146 5.43 3.03 -0.78
C PHE A 146 4.37 3.36 0.28
N HIS A 147 3.15 3.70 -0.14
CA HIS A 147 2.09 4.04 0.81
C HIS A 147 1.69 2.85 1.69
N VAL A 148 1.69 1.62 1.17
CA VAL A 148 1.38 0.41 1.92
C VAL A 148 2.44 0.15 3.01
N VAL A 149 3.72 0.23 2.66
CA VAL A 149 4.80 -0.01 3.63
C VAL A 149 4.88 1.10 4.69
N ILE A 150 4.59 2.35 4.32
CA ILE A 150 4.52 3.44 5.31
C ILE A 150 3.33 3.27 6.26
N ALA A 151 2.17 2.82 5.76
CA ALA A 151 1.04 2.50 6.63
C ALA A 151 1.40 1.39 7.64
N TYR A 152 2.05 0.31 7.18
CA TYR A 152 2.61 -0.72 8.05
C TYR A 152 3.57 -0.14 9.10
N ALA A 153 4.52 0.71 8.67
CA ALA A 153 5.52 1.30 9.54
C ALA A 153 4.90 2.21 10.61
N ILE A 154 3.92 3.05 10.25
CA ILE A 154 3.20 3.90 11.19
C ILE A 154 2.49 3.04 12.24
N LEU A 155 1.71 2.04 11.81
CA LEU A 155 0.97 1.17 12.73
C LEU A 155 1.92 0.43 13.68
N ARG A 156 3.02 -0.11 13.14
CA ARG A 156 4.03 -0.80 13.95
C ARG A 156 4.71 0.13 14.95
N ALA A 157 5.06 1.35 14.55
CA ALA A 157 5.64 2.37 15.43
C ALA A 157 4.66 2.84 16.53
N ARG A 158 3.34 2.70 16.30
CA ARG A 158 2.30 2.98 17.32
C ARG A 158 1.95 1.77 18.20
N GLY A 159 2.75 0.71 18.15
CA GLY A 159 2.63 -0.43 19.06
C GLY A 159 1.67 -1.53 18.58
N VAL A 160 1.11 -1.44 17.38
CA VAL A 160 0.32 -2.55 16.82
C VAL A 160 1.25 -3.76 16.61
N GLU A 161 0.81 -4.94 17.04
CA GLU A 161 1.57 -6.18 16.93
C GLU A 161 1.57 -6.70 15.48
N LEU A 162 2.38 -6.06 14.65
CA LEU A 162 2.58 -6.40 13.24
C LEU A 162 3.98 -6.96 13.02
N GLY A 163 4.09 -7.95 12.14
CA GLY A 163 5.35 -8.48 11.62
C GLY A 163 5.38 -8.48 10.10
N LYS A 164 6.52 -8.88 9.52
CA LYS A 164 6.69 -8.97 8.05
C LYS A 164 5.63 -9.87 7.40
N GLY A 165 5.19 -10.90 8.10
CA GLY A 165 4.10 -11.76 7.66
C GLY A 165 2.78 -11.01 7.44
N ASP A 166 2.42 -10.08 8.32
CA ASP A 166 1.21 -9.29 8.14
C ASP A 166 1.28 -8.42 6.88
N TYR A 167 2.47 -7.93 6.52
CA TYR A 167 2.70 -7.21 5.27
C TYR A 167 2.69 -8.13 4.04
N LEU A 168 3.33 -9.31 4.12
CA LEU A 168 3.43 -10.21 2.97
C LEU A 168 2.19 -11.07 2.74
N GLY A 169 1.28 -11.19 3.71
CA GLY A 169 0.15 -12.12 3.65
C GLY A 169 -0.71 -11.98 2.40
N GLY A 170 -1.07 -10.74 2.03
CA GLY A 170 -1.85 -10.49 0.81
C GLY A 170 -1.08 -10.78 -0.48
N PHE A 171 0.24 -10.59 -0.49
CA PHE A 171 1.09 -10.88 -1.65
C PHE A 171 1.33 -12.37 -1.82
N VAL A 172 1.69 -13.07 -0.75
CA VAL A 172 1.97 -14.51 -0.80
C VAL A 172 0.71 -15.30 -1.13
N GLY A 173 -0.43 -14.96 -0.52
CA GLY A 173 -1.71 -15.62 -0.81
C GLY A 173 -2.42 -15.11 -2.07
N GLY A 174 -2.03 -13.95 -2.60
CA GLY A 174 -2.70 -13.30 -3.74
C GLY A 174 -1.94 -13.37 -5.06
N THR A 175 -0.70 -13.87 -5.07
CA THR A 175 0.12 -14.01 -6.28
C THR A 175 -0.04 -15.41 -6.85
N GLU A 176 -0.51 -15.50 -8.10
CA GLU A 176 -0.65 -16.78 -8.81
C GLU A 176 0.71 -17.51 -8.90
N GLY A 177 0.68 -18.83 -8.70
CA GLY A 177 1.87 -19.68 -8.78
C GLY A 177 2.77 -19.64 -7.55
N LEU A 178 2.43 -18.86 -6.53
CA LEU A 178 3.13 -18.88 -5.23
C LEU A 178 2.35 -19.73 -4.23
N GLU A 179 2.97 -20.83 -3.77
CA GLU A 179 2.39 -21.72 -2.78
C GLU A 179 3.24 -21.74 -1.49
N VAL A 180 2.57 -21.76 -0.34
CA VAL A 180 3.22 -22.00 0.96
C VAL A 180 3.21 -23.50 1.23
N VAL A 181 4.31 -24.18 0.92
CA VAL A 181 4.49 -25.60 1.24
C VAL A 181 5.00 -25.73 2.68
N VAL A 182 4.21 -26.37 3.54
CA VAL A 182 4.59 -26.69 4.93
C VAL A 182 5.05 -28.16 4.99
N PRO A 183 6.30 -28.46 5.39
CA PRO A 183 6.77 -29.84 5.51
C PRO A 183 5.95 -30.64 6.54
N GLU A 184 5.88 -31.96 6.37
CA GLU A 184 5.24 -32.86 7.36
C GLU A 184 5.86 -32.68 8.76
N GLY A 185 5.01 -32.57 9.78
CA GLY A 185 5.42 -32.25 11.15
C GLY A 185 5.71 -30.76 11.40
N GLY A 186 5.74 -29.94 10.34
CA GLY A 186 5.76 -28.49 10.43
C GLY A 186 4.42 -27.97 10.92
N ARG A 187 4.41 -27.23 12.03
CA ARG A 187 3.19 -26.58 12.50
C ARG A 187 2.97 -25.31 11.67
N TRP A 188 1.81 -25.19 11.01
CA TRP A 188 1.34 -23.91 10.47
C TRP A 188 0.91 -23.03 11.66
N GLY A 189 1.91 -22.51 12.37
CA GLY A 189 1.71 -21.29 13.15
C GLY A 189 1.60 -20.13 12.19
N SER A 190 1.13 -18.98 12.66
CA SER A 190 1.28 -17.70 11.95
C SER A 190 2.67 -17.56 11.30
N LEU A 191 2.83 -16.62 10.37
CA LEU A 191 4.09 -16.31 9.64
C LEU A 191 5.38 -16.15 10.50
N ALA A 192 5.31 -16.34 11.83
CA ALA A 192 6.38 -16.61 12.77
C ALA A 192 7.40 -17.71 12.32
N GLY A 193 6.99 -18.72 11.54
CA GLY A 193 7.86 -19.83 11.12
C GLY A 193 9.02 -19.46 10.17
N TRP A 194 9.03 -18.25 9.61
CA TRP A 194 10.15 -17.75 8.79
C TRP A 194 11.31 -17.16 9.61
N GLY A 195 11.26 -17.23 10.95
CA GLY A 195 12.21 -16.53 11.83
C GLY A 195 11.86 -15.05 12.07
N TRP A 196 10.59 -14.66 11.89
CA TRP A 196 10.11 -13.26 11.96
C TRP A 196 9.05 -13.08 13.06
N SER A 197 9.27 -13.72 14.21
CA SER A 197 8.59 -13.33 15.44
C SER A 197 8.84 -11.84 15.69
N VAL A 198 8.00 -11.26 16.55
CA VAL A 198 7.90 -9.85 17.01
C VAL A 198 9.23 -9.24 17.55
N GLU A 199 10.37 -9.88 17.34
CA GLU A 199 11.71 -9.60 17.84
C GLU A 199 12.33 -8.29 17.35
N TRP A 200 11.86 -7.70 16.25
CA TRP A 200 12.28 -6.34 15.87
C TRP A 200 11.87 -5.25 16.88
N GLY A 201 11.01 -5.56 17.86
CA GLY A 201 10.52 -4.59 18.85
C GLY A 201 10.57 -5.02 20.32
N ARG A 202 10.94 -6.27 20.65
CA ARG A 202 11.03 -6.72 22.06
C ARG A 202 12.38 -6.39 22.73
N ASN A 203 13.41 -6.08 21.94
CA ASN A 203 14.77 -5.80 22.42
C ASN A 203 15.21 -4.33 22.27
N LEU A 204 14.30 -3.41 21.92
CA LEU A 204 14.63 -1.99 22.00
C LEU A 204 14.56 -1.57 23.48
N PRO A 205 15.64 -1.00 24.06
CA PRO A 205 15.55 -0.44 25.40
C PRO A 205 14.42 0.60 25.43
N PRO A 206 13.71 0.77 26.56
CA PRO A 206 12.68 1.79 26.68
C PRO A 206 13.27 3.13 26.22
N VAL A 207 12.59 3.81 25.30
CA VAL A 207 13.00 5.14 24.82
C VAL A 207 13.01 6.06 26.04
N GLY A 208 14.18 6.24 26.63
CA GLY A 208 14.41 7.20 27.69
C GLY A 208 14.09 8.59 27.15
N LYS A 209 13.44 9.42 27.96
CA LYS A 209 13.27 10.85 27.69
C LYS A 209 14.66 11.50 27.63
N GLY A 210 15.31 11.46 26.48
CA GLY A 210 16.62 12.05 26.25
C GLY A 210 16.50 13.10 25.15
N GLN A 211 16.84 14.34 25.50
CA GLN A 211 16.97 15.48 24.58
C GLN A 211 17.85 15.10 23.38
N CYS A 212 17.33 15.32 22.17
CA CYS A 212 18.13 15.32 20.96
C CYS A 212 18.85 16.66 20.84
N ASP A 213 20.11 16.72 21.28
CA ASP A 213 21.06 17.72 20.80
C ASP A 213 21.65 17.23 19.48
N VAL A 214 21.40 17.96 18.39
CA VAL A 214 22.03 17.70 17.09
C VAL A 214 22.82 18.95 16.68
N PRO A 215 24.17 18.93 16.74
CA PRO A 215 24.97 20.00 16.17
C PRO A 215 25.03 19.85 14.65
N GLY A 216 24.86 20.98 13.97
CA GLY A 216 24.41 21.07 12.59
C GLY A 216 25.32 20.49 11.52
N ARG A 217 24.70 20.28 10.35
CA ARG A 217 25.36 20.36 9.03
C ARG A 217 24.32 20.50 7.91
N GLY A 218 24.43 21.62 7.19
CA GLY A 218 24.15 21.79 5.75
C GLY A 218 22.78 21.38 5.22
N VAL A 219 21.88 22.36 5.12
CA VAL A 219 20.59 22.23 4.43
C VAL A 219 20.83 22.23 2.91
N GLY A 220 20.66 21.08 2.27
CA GLY A 220 20.48 20.96 0.82
C GLY A 220 19.02 20.63 0.53
N ASN A 221 18.24 21.63 0.13
CA ASN A 221 16.83 21.46 -0.24
C ASN A 221 16.69 20.59 -1.49
N PHE A 222 15.98 19.46 -1.37
CA PHE A 222 15.33 18.82 -2.51
C PHE A 222 13.88 18.43 -2.18
N LEU A 223 13.00 19.30 -2.69
CA LEU A 223 11.77 19.00 -3.43
C LEU A 223 10.77 17.99 -2.84
N TYR A 224 9.75 18.50 -2.15
CA TYR A 224 8.32 18.22 -2.45
C TYR A 224 7.49 19.44 -2.00
N GLY A 225 6.86 20.10 -2.97
CA GLY A 225 5.87 21.16 -2.81
C GLY A 225 4.79 20.99 -3.88
#